data_AF-A0A2E3X2M0-F1
#
_entry.id   AF-A0A2E3X2M0-F1
#
_cell.length_a   1.000
_cell.length_b   1.000
_cell.length_c   1.000
_cell.angle_alpha   90.00
_cell.angle_beta   90.00
_cell.angle_gamma   90.00
#
_symmetry.space_group_name_H-M   'P 1'
#
loop_
_entity.id
_entity.type
_entity.pdbx_description
1 polymer ?
#
loop_
_entity_poly.entity_id
_entity_poly.type
_entity_poly.pdbx_seq_one_letter_code
_entity_poly.pdbx_strand_id
1 'polypeptide(L)'
;DTEDELPDNPSQWEDSDSDGYGDNPNGTDPDGCPTQAGTSYIDVNGCSDYDSDGWSGLSDVFPFDPTQWMDTDNDGYGDNASGDYADNCPSVANGVDEDNQADYDLDGDGDACDDDDDGDGTLDISDMCPSGITEWTSTSVTDFDQDGCLDNTEDDDDDNDGVPDNADLCQKSNELFNSSSLNDHDADGCLDTNEEDSDDDNDGVTDIKDMCPKGEANWVSTLSADWDGDGCKDDVEDSDDDNDGLDDDLDSCPTGLSQWDDQREELDLDMDGCLDGRESPLQQGSGVVDEQYYLDLIANQTQVEEKTFVEQLAAGDLDAIGLVFTILFALVSISGTLLIRARKTAFLRGLERSIMTAVDLEDLDQAKKEIRRAAKNDQISTNRYELMMDDLNDRRETLLQEKNSAQKNRSKGPPKKSPPKRAPPKVTAEPVLEPEPEPVQAEEDYFTPPDDQITTGDDGYRYWEDPDGQWWIEMDGEWTQWG
;
A
#
# COMPACT_ATOMS: atom_id res chain seq x y z
N ASP A 1 -90.42 -23.92 26.89
CA ASP A 1 -89.28 -23.10 26.44
C ASP A 1 -88.36 -22.85 27.60
N THR A 2 -87.46 -23.80 27.82
CA THR A 2 -86.31 -23.64 28.72
C THR A 2 -85.09 -24.37 28.15
N GLU A 3 -85.00 -24.55 26.83
CA GLU A 3 -83.78 -25.06 26.18
C GLU A 3 -83.44 -24.10 25.05
N ASP A 4 -83.18 -22.86 25.45
CA ASP A 4 -82.35 -21.93 24.72
C ASP A 4 -81.11 -21.80 25.59
N GLU A 5 -79.99 -22.38 25.12
CA GLU A 5 -78.73 -22.44 25.88
C GLU A 5 -77.97 -21.11 25.83
N LEU A 6 -78.35 -20.20 24.92
CA LEU A 6 -77.76 -18.86 24.76
C LEU A 6 -78.86 -17.76 24.75
N PRO A 7 -79.59 -17.56 25.86
CA PRO A 7 -80.79 -16.70 25.88
C PRO A 7 -80.54 -15.22 25.56
N ASP A 8 -79.30 -14.76 25.71
CA ASP A 8 -78.89 -13.38 25.45
C ASP A 8 -78.47 -13.15 23.98
N ASN A 9 -78.33 -14.21 23.17
CA ASN A 9 -78.04 -14.14 21.74
C ASN A 9 -79.19 -14.79 20.93
N PRO A 10 -80.20 -14.02 20.46
CA PRO A 10 -81.37 -14.57 19.77
C PRO A 10 -81.09 -15.31 18.45
N SER A 11 -79.86 -15.21 17.93
CA SER A 11 -79.45 -15.88 16.71
C SER A 11 -78.78 -17.24 16.97
N GLN A 12 -78.47 -17.53 18.23
CA GLN A 12 -77.95 -18.79 18.75
C GLN A 12 -78.98 -19.40 19.71
N TRP A 13 -79.06 -20.72 19.81
CA TRP A 13 -80.04 -21.38 20.68
C TRP A 13 -79.60 -22.74 21.23
N GLU A 14 -78.51 -23.30 20.71
CA GLU A 14 -77.92 -24.59 21.05
C GLU A 14 -76.40 -24.37 21.20
N ASP A 15 -75.81 -24.93 22.25
CA ASP A 15 -74.39 -24.87 22.62
C ASP A 15 -73.99 -26.27 23.11
N SER A 16 -73.62 -27.13 22.15
CA SER A 16 -73.50 -28.58 22.37
C SER A 16 -72.38 -28.97 23.34
N ASP A 17 -71.35 -28.16 23.47
CA ASP A 17 -70.19 -28.41 24.33
C ASP A 17 -70.05 -27.46 25.53
N SER A 18 -70.99 -26.50 25.65
CA SER A 18 -71.15 -25.61 26.79
C SER A 18 -69.97 -24.66 27.01
N ASP A 19 -69.38 -24.17 25.93
CA ASP A 19 -68.26 -23.23 25.95
C ASP A 19 -68.67 -21.75 25.84
N GLY A 20 -69.95 -21.50 25.52
CA GLY A 20 -70.53 -20.17 25.40
C GLY A 20 -70.64 -19.65 23.97
N TYR A 21 -70.19 -20.40 22.97
CA TYR A 21 -70.44 -20.16 21.55
C TYR A 21 -71.59 -21.04 21.05
N GLY A 22 -72.34 -20.56 20.07
CA GLY A 22 -73.55 -21.23 19.61
C GLY A 22 -73.38 -22.00 18.30
N ASP A 23 -73.96 -23.19 18.23
CA ASP A 23 -73.80 -24.14 17.11
C ASP A 23 -74.43 -23.69 15.79
N ASN A 24 -75.30 -22.67 15.79
CA ASN A 24 -76.00 -22.27 14.57
C ASN A 24 -75.04 -21.52 13.63
N PRO A 25 -74.63 -22.08 12.47
CA PRO A 25 -73.64 -21.47 11.60
C PRO A 25 -74.14 -20.19 10.91
N ASN A 26 -75.45 -19.91 10.95
CA ASN A 26 -76.03 -18.67 10.45
C ASN A 26 -76.30 -17.64 11.56
N GLY A 27 -75.94 -17.96 12.80
CA GLY A 27 -76.01 -17.04 13.94
C GLY A 27 -74.84 -16.07 13.93
N THR A 28 -74.86 -15.11 14.86
CA THR A 28 -73.71 -14.23 15.12
C THR A 28 -72.68 -15.00 15.91
N ASP A 29 -71.41 -14.82 15.54
CA ASP A 29 -70.23 -15.44 16.18
C ASP A 29 -70.44 -16.93 16.44
N PRO A 30 -70.77 -17.72 15.39
CA PRO A 30 -71.04 -19.14 15.55
C PRO A 30 -69.80 -19.88 16.02
N ASP A 31 -70.04 -20.95 16.79
CA ASP A 31 -69.00 -21.88 17.18
C ASP A 31 -68.44 -22.60 15.93
N GLY A 32 -67.14 -22.48 15.73
CA GLY A 32 -66.40 -23.18 14.69
C GLY A 32 -66.05 -24.62 15.05
N CYS A 33 -66.14 -24.98 16.33
CA CYS A 33 -65.92 -26.31 16.87
C CYS A 33 -67.11 -26.82 17.72
N PRO A 34 -68.33 -27.01 17.15
CA PRO A 34 -69.59 -27.31 17.88
C PRO A 34 -69.64 -28.55 18.79
N THR A 35 -68.56 -29.29 18.96
CA THR A 35 -68.51 -30.49 19.81
C THR A 35 -67.26 -30.54 20.68
N GLN A 36 -66.44 -29.48 20.64
CA GLN A 36 -65.18 -29.36 21.35
C GLN A 36 -65.10 -27.97 21.97
N ALA A 37 -65.43 -27.91 23.26
CA ALA A 37 -65.37 -26.69 24.02
C ALA A 37 -64.03 -25.98 23.89
N GLY A 38 -64.09 -24.67 23.62
CA GLY A 38 -62.95 -23.85 23.32
C GLY A 38 -63.02 -22.45 23.93
N THR A 39 -61.93 -21.70 23.77
CA THR A 39 -61.85 -20.30 24.22
C THR A 39 -61.36 -19.35 23.13
N SER A 40 -61.01 -19.86 21.95
CA SER A 40 -60.55 -19.03 20.83
C SER A 40 -61.63 -18.03 20.41
N TYR A 41 -61.19 -16.88 19.92
CA TYR A 41 -62.07 -15.75 19.58
C TYR A 41 -61.54 -14.85 18.46
N ILE A 42 -60.33 -15.11 17.92
CA ILE A 42 -59.69 -14.26 16.91
C ILE A 42 -59.99 -14.75 15.48
N ASP A 43 -59.64 -16.00 15.16
CA ASP A 43 -59.79 -16.57 13.82
C ASP A 43 -61.07 -17.43 13.70
N VAL A 44 -61.25 -18.33 14.66
CA VAL A 44 -62.39 -19.24 14.76
C VAL A 44 -62.87 -19.22 16.20
N ASN A 45 -64.15 -18.92 16.42
CA ASN A 45 -64.72 -18.85 17.76
C ASN A 45 -65.03 -20.26 18.30
N GLY A 46 -64.86 -20.49 19.60
CA GLY A 46 -65.28 -21.73 20.29
C GLY A 46 -64.40 -22.94 20.04
N CYS A 47 -63.23 -22.76 19.43
CA CYS A 47 -62.24 -23.82 19.27
C CYS A 47 -61.22 -23.81 20.41
N SER A 48 -60.53 -24.94 20.60
CA SER A 48 -59.46 -25.04 21.60
C SER A 48 -58.35 -24.03 21.31
N ASP A 49 -57.92 -23.36 22.36
CA ASP A 49 -56.89 -22.33 22.39
C ASP A 49 -55.97 -22.73 23.56
N TYR A 50 -54.75 -23.15 23.22
CA TYR A 50 -53.91 -23.94 24.11
C TYR A 50 -53.07 -23.08 25.07
N ASP A 51 -52.78 -21.84 24.69
CA ASP A 51 -51.98 -20.88 25.44
C ASP A 51 -52.72 -19.58 25.80
N SER A 52 -53.98 -19.45 25.37
CA SER A 52 -54.89 -18.35 25.72
C SER A 52 -54.55 -17.00 25.06
N ASP A 53 -53.96 -17.03 23.87
CA ASP A 53 -53.73 -15.82 23.06
C ASP A 53 -54.97 -15.39 22.25
N GLY A 54 -55.93 -16.31 22.09
CA GLY A 54 -57.20 -16.12 21.39
C GLY A 54 -57.26 -16.70 19.98
N TRP A 55 -56.15 -17.16 19.42
CA TRP A 55 -56.12 -17.93 18.19
C TRP A 55 -56.54 -19.38 18.45
N SER A 56 -57.22 -19.98 17.48
CA SER A 56 -57.61 -21.38 17.58
C SER A 56 -56.42 -22.28 17.26
N GLY A 57 -56.27 -23.37 18.01
CA GLY A 57 -55.28 -24.42 17.74
C GLY A 57 -55.49 -25.17 16.41
N LEU A 58 -56.46 -24.76 15.58
CA LEU A 58 -56.60 -25.21 14.19
C LEU A 58 -55.71 -24.42 13.23
N SER A 59 -55.41 -23.16 13.55
CA SER A 59 -54.67 -22.22 12.69
C SER A 59 -53.39 -21.70 13.35
N ASP A 60 -53.35 -21.69 14.68
CA ASP A 60 -52.19 -21.29 15.47
C ASP A 60 -51.03 -22.26 15.23
N VAL A 61 -49.95 -21.72 14.65
CA VAL A 61 -48.72 -22.47 14.32
C VAL A 61 -47.84 -22.67 15.56
N PHE A 62 -48.04 -21.87 16.61
CA PHE A 62 -47.31 -21.94 17.88
C PHE A 62 -48.23 -22.20 19.09
N PRO A 63 -48.88 -23.38 19.20
CA PRO A 63 -49.94 -23.65 20.19
C PRO A 63 -49.56 -23.57 21.67
N PHE A 64 -48.32 -23.26 22.00
CA PHE A 64 -47.85 -23.20 23.38
C PHE A 64 -47.10 -21.90 23.67
N ASP A 65 -47.08 -20.97 22.73
CA ASP A 65 -46.46 -19.66 22.87
C ASP A 65 -47.51 -18.58 22.63
N PRO A 66 -48.09 -17.99 23.69
CA PRO A 66 -49.18 -17.04 23.55
C PRO A 66 -48.76 -15.69 22.94
N THR A 67 -47.49 -15.58 22.55
CA THR A 67 -46.95 -14.39 21.90
C THR A 67 -46.76 -14.58 20.40
N GLN A 68 -46.93 -15.80 19.87
CA GLN A 68 -46.80 -16.14 18.45
C GLN A 68 -47.99 -16.96 17.99
N TRP A 69 -48.43 -16.78 16.74
CA TRP A 69 -49.58 -17.54 16.19
C TRP A 69 -49.47 -17.79 14.68
N MET A 70 -48.51 -17.17 14.01
CA MET A 70 -48.32 -17.19 12.56
C MET A 70 -46.84 -17.31 12.23
N ASP A 71 -46.54 -18.09 11.20
CA ASP A 71 -45.22 -18.35 10.64
C ASP A 71 -45.40 -18.36 9.12
N THR A 72 -45.05 -17.26 8.45
CA THR A 72 -45.41 -17.07 7.04
C THR A 72 -44.54 -17.89 6.09
N ASP A 73 -43.27 -18.08 6.40
CA ASP A 73 -42.32 -18.82 5.55
C ASP A 73 -42.00 -20.23 6.04
N ASN A 74 -42.47 -20.61 7.23
CA ASN A 74 -42.34 -21.91 7.87
C ASN A 74 -40.90 -22.23 8.31
N ASP A 75 -40.17 -21.23 8.77
CA ASP A 75 -38.81 -21.39 9.27
C ASP A 75 -38.74 -21.73 10.77
N GLY A 76 -39.86 -21.64 11.47
CA GLY A 76 -40.00 -21.96 12.89
C GLY A 76 -39.86 -20.77 13.85
N TYR A 77 -39.70 -19.55 13.32
CA TYR A 77 -39.78 -18.29 14.04
C TYR A 77 -41.13 -17.61 13.74
N GLY A 78 -41.64 -16.85 14.70
CA GLY A 78 -43.00 -16.32 14.62
C GLY A 78 -43.06 -14.87 14.12
N ASP A 79 -43.97 -14.58 13.19
CA ASP A 79 -44.10 -13.26 12.53
C ASP A 79 -44.40 -12.09 13.49
N ASN A 80 -44.86 -12.35 14.72
CA ASN A 80 -45.18 -11.27 15.65
C ASN A 80 -43.89 -10.67 16.24
N ALA A 81 -43.44 -9.55 15.69
CA ALA A 81 -42.25 -8.80 16.09
C ALA A 81 -42.14 -8.45 17.59
N SER A 82 -43.25 -8.49 18.35
CA SER A 82 -43.26 -8.25 19.81
C SER A 82 -43.34 -9.52 20.65
N GLY A 83 -43.33 -10.70 20.02
CA GLY A 83 -43.38 -11.99 20.69
C GLY A 83 -41.99 -12.56 20.99
N ASP A 84 -42.00 -13.70 21.68
CA ASP A 84 -40.81 -14.50 21.93
C ASP A 84 -40.36 -15.14 20.60
N TYR A 85 -39.04 -15.21 20.35
CA TYR A 85 -38.46 -15.75 19.11
C TYR A 85 -39.12 -15.19 17.84
N ALA A 86 -39.30 -13.87 17.80
CA ALA A 86 -39.87 -13.20 16.64
C ALA A 86 -38.93 -13.32 15.43
N ASP A 87 -39.52 -13.54 14.27
CA ASP A 87 -38.83 -13.64 13.00
C ASP A 87 -38.38 -12.23 12.51
N ASN A 88 -37.07 -12.06 12.31
CA ASN A 88 -36.48 -10.84 11.74
C ASN A 88 -36.60 -10.77 10.20
N CYS A 89 -37.02 -11.86 9.55
CA CYS A 89 -37.33 -11.92 8.13
C CYS A 89 -38.67 -12.64 7.85
N PRO A 90 -39.84 -12.06 8.20
CA PRO A 90 -41.17 -12.72 8.16
C PRO A 90 -41.66 -13.28 6.82
N SER A 91 -40.88 -13.19 5.75
CA SER A 91 -41.23 -13.73 4.43
C SER A 91 -40.10 -14.48 3.75
N VAL A 92 -38.95 -14.60 4.40
CA VAL A 92 -37.74 -15.23 3.90
C VAL A 92 -37.20 -16.14 4.99
N ALA A 93 -37.42 -17.44 4.82
CA ALA A 93 -37.04 -18.43 5.82
C ALA A 93 -35.54 -18.38 6.11
N ASN A 94 -35.19 -18.03 7.35
CA ASN A 94 -33.82 -17.94 7.85
C ASN A 94 -33.67 -18.56 9.26
N GLY A 95 -34.57 -19.46 9.65
CA GLY A 95 -34.50 -20.22 10.92
C GLY A 95 -33.68 -21.51 10.89
N VAL A 96 -32.76 -21.69 9.93
CA VAL A 96 -31.91 -22.89 9.79
C VAL A 96 -30.48 -22.53 9.36
N ASP A 97 -29.53 -23.40 9.70
CA ASP A 97 -28.11 -23.34 9.30
C ASP A 97 -27.34 -22.11 9.85
N GLU A 98 -26.39 -21.54 9.08
CA GLU A 98 -25.50 -20.43 9.51
C GLU A 98 -26.24 -19.09 9.61
N ASP A 99 -27.33 -18.92 8.85
CA ASP A 99 -28.11 -17.68 8.76
C ASP A 99 -29.27 -17.62 9.78
N ASN A 100 -29.17 -18.41 10.87
CA ASN A 100 -30.24 -18.65 11.84
C ASN A 100 -30.68 -17.38 12.59
N GLN A 101 -31.55 -16.59 11.97
CA GLN A 101 -31.98 -15.26 12.43
C GLN A 101 -30.78 -14.35 12.65
N ALA A 102 -29.82 -14.43 11.72
CA ALA A 102 -28.68 -13.52 11.68
C ALA A 102 -29.16 -12.08 11.39
N ASP A 103 -28.43 -11.12 11.93
CA ASP A 103 -28.71 -9.68 11.95
C ASP A 103 -27.37 -9.02 12.28
N TYR A 104 -26.58 -8.76 11.24
CA TYR A 104 -25.17 -8.43 11.35
C TYR A 104 -24.95 -7.00 11.89
N ASP A 105 -25.73 -6.03 11.43
CA ASP A 105 -25.67 -4.64 11.89
C ASP A 105 -26.56 -4.31 13.11
N LEU A 106 -27.46 -5.23 13.50
CA LEU A 106 -28.39 -5.11 14.62
C LEU A 106 -29.48 -4.04 14.44
N ASP A 107 -29.91 -3.77 13.21
CA ASP A 107 -31.01 -2.85 12.93
C ASP A 107 -32.42 -3.49 13.09
N GLY A 108 -32.47 -4.82 13.08
CA GLY A 108 -33.64 -5.65 13.31
C GLY A 108 -34.29 -6.24 12.06
N ASP A 109 -33.83 -5.87 10.86
CA ASP A 109 -34.01 -6.65 9.64
C ASP A 109 -32.88 -7.72 9.61
N GLY A 110 -33.17 -8.97 9.22
CA GLY A 110 -32.16 -10.03 9.24
C GLY A 110 -31.39 -10.14 7.94
N ASP A 111 -30.16 -10.67 7.96
CA ASP A 111 -29.26 -10.77 6.79
C ASP A 111 -29.89 -11.47 5.56
N ALA A 112 -30.91 -12.32 5.78
CA ALA A 112 -31.60 -12.99 4.68
C ALA A 112 -32.57 -12.09 3.89
N CYS A 113 -32.96 -10.96 4.48
CA CYS A 113 -33.93 -10.00 3.94
C CYS A 113 -33.50 -8.54 4.04
N ASP A 114 -32.37 -8.26 4.68
CA ASP A 114 -31.61 -7.04 4.52
C ASP A 114 -30.91 -7.05 3.15
N ASP A 115 -30.71 -5.87 2.56
CA ASP A 115 -29.97 -5.69 1.31
C ASP A 115 -28.64 -4.91 1.56
N ASP A 116 -28.30 -4.61 2.83
CA ASP A 116 -27.16 -3.82 3.33
C ASP A 116 -26.76 -4.35 4.73
N ASP A 117 -26.21 -5.57 4.76
CA ASP A 117 -26.03 -6.37 5.98
C ASP A 117 -25.18 -5.69 7.08
N ASP A 118 -24.26 -4.78 6.72
CA ASP A 118 -23.40 -4.07 7.68
C ASP A 118 -23.79 -2.59 7.93
N GLY A 119 -24.83 -2.11 7.23
CA GLY A 119 -25.45 -0.82 7.43
C GLY A 119 -24.57 0.37 7.05
N ASP A 120 -23.57 0.18 6.18
CA ASP A 120 -22.68 1.25 5.71
C ASP A 120 -23.32 2.11 4.60
N GLY A 121 -24.47 1.70 4.05
CA GLY A 121 -25.20 2.42 3.00
C GLY A 121 -24.89 1.98 1.58
N THR A 122 -24.02 0.98 1.39
CA THR A 122 -23.77 0.25 0.16
C THR A 122 -24.61 -1.03 0.18
N LEU A 123 -25.19 -1.42 -0.96
CA LEU A 123 -25.99 -2.65 -1.00
C LEU A 123 -25.08 -3.85 -1.18
N ASP A 124 -25.36 -4.99 -0.54
CA ASP A 124 -24.51 -6.22 -0.58
C ASP A 124 -24.11 -6.64 -2.01
N ILE A 125 -25.00 -6.42 -2.99
CA ILE A 125 -24.74 -6.77 -4.39
C ILE A 125 -23.62 -5.93 -5.05
N SER A 126 -23.35 -4.76 -4.50
CA SER A 126 -22.32 -3.82 -4.93
C SER A 126 -21.25 -3.61 -3.87
N ASP A 127 -21.33 -4.37 -2.78
CA ASP A 127 -20.43 -4.33 -1.65
C ASP A 127 -19.36 -5.44 -1.79
N MET A 128 -18.08 -5.08 -1.69
CA MET A 128 -16.96 -6.00 -1.69
C MET A 128 -16.67 -6.56 -0.28
N CYS A 129 -17.23 -5.92 0.74
CA CYS A 129 -17.23 -6.27 2.16
C CYS A 129 -18.67 -6.34 2.74
N PRO A 130 -19.61 -7.17 2.20
CA PRO A 130 -21.02 -7.13 2.60
C PRO A 130 -21.31 -7.30 4.10
N SER A 131 -20.42 -7.97 4.83
CA SER A 131 -20.50 -8.08 6.29
C SER A 131 -19.23 -7.49 6.92
N GLY A 132 -18.98 -6.20 6.66
CA GLY A 132 -17.79 -5.46 7.05
C GLY A 132 -17.86 -4.87 8.46
N ILE A 133 -17.06 -3.84 8.74
CA ILE A 133 -17.14 -3.08 9.99
C ILE A 133 -18.49 -2.35 10.01
N THR A 134 -19.21 -2.42 11.11
CA THR A 134 -20.47 -1.65 11.27
C THR A 134 -20.21 -0.25 11.88
N GLU A 135 -21.25 0.58 11.96
CA GLU A 135 -21.22 1.95 12.52
C GLU A 135 -20.43 3.00 11.71
N TRP A 136 -20.31 2.85 10.39
CA TRP A 136 -19.77 3.89 9.49
C TRP A 136 -20.71 4.10 8.29
N THR A 137 -20.23 4.81 7.27
CA THR A 137 -21.01 5.02 6.05
C THR A 137 -20.07 5.14 4.88
N SER A 138 -20.29 4.40 3.80
CA SER A 138 -19.54 4.56 2.56
C SER A 138 -19.65 5.99 2.03
N THR A 139 -18.50 6.63 1.88
CA THR A 139 -18.35 7.96 1.30
C THR A 139 -16.97 8.05 0.65
N SER A 140 -16.83 8.85 -0.41
CA SER A 140 -15.55 9.17 -1.09
C SER A 140 -14.37 9.67 -0.21
N VAL A 141 -14.54 9.78 1.11
CA VAL A 141 -13.49 10.13 2.08
C VAL A 141 -13.08 8.95 2.96
N THR A 142 -13.97 7.98 3.16
CA THR A 142 -13.79 6.79 4.00
C THR A 142 -13.70 5.50 3.20
N ASP A 143 -14.25 5.52 1.99
CA ASP A 143 -14.30 4.45 0.99
C ASP A 143 -14.13 5.19 -0.36
N PHE A 144 -12.92 5.15 -0.92
CA PHE A 144 -12.53 6.04 -2.01
C PHE A 144 -13.16 5.63 -3.34
N ASP A 145 -13.20 4.34 -3.65
CA ASP A 145 -13.81 3.81 -4.87
C ASP A 145 -15.33 3.52 -4.76
N GLN A 146 -15.88 3.56 -3.54
CA GLN A 146 -17.27 3.31 -3.20
C GLN A 146 -17.70 1.86 -3.44
N ASP A 147 -16.85 0.91 -3.04
CA ASP A 147 -17.13 -0.51 -3.12
C ASP A 147 -17.68 -1.12 -1.82
N GLY A 148 -17.89 -0.33 -0.76
CA GLY A 148 -18.42 -0.78 0.53
C GLY A 148 -17.35 -1.29 1.51
N CYS A 149 -16.08 -1.27 1.14
CA CYS A 149 -14.98 -1.58 2.05
C CYS A 149 -14.39 -0.32 2.70
N LEU A 150 -14.09 -0.39 4.01
CA LEU A 150 -13.50 0.75 4.71
C LEU A 150 -11.98 0.83 4.43
N ASP A 151 -11.57 1.84 3.66
CA ASP A 151 -10.19 2.13 3.20
C ASP A 151 -9.08 1.72 4.21
N ASN A 152 -9.21 2.18 5.46
CA ASN A 152 -8.09 2.11 6.41
C ASN A 152 -7.96 0.77 7.14
N THR A 153 -8.89 -0.17 6.92
CA THR A 153 -9.03 -1.34 7.79
C THR A 153 -9.43 -2.64 7.10
N GLU A 154 -10.31 -2.58 6.11
CA GLU A 154 -10.88 -3.78 5.46
C GLU A 154 -10.66 -3.79 3.96
N ASP A 155 -10.46 -2.62 3.37
CA ASP A 155 -10.01 -2.50 2.00
C ASP A 155 -8.48 -2.69 1.92
N ASP A 156 -8.05 -3.48 0.93
CA ASP A 156 -6.64 -3.73 0.63
C ASP A 156 -6.25 -3.09 -0.74
N ASP A 157 -7.17 -2.43 -1.44
CA ASP A 157 -7.04 -1.83 -2.78
C ASP A 157 -7.98 -0.61 -2.90
N ASP A 158 -7.60 0.50 -2.25
CA ASP A 158 -8.45 1.68 -2.01
C ASP A 158 -9.03 2.36 -3.28
N ASP A 159 -8.50 2.10 -4.47
CA ASP A 159 -9.01 2.63 -5.75
C ASP A 159 -9.47 1.59 -6.78
N ASN A 160 -9.41 0.32 -6.40
CA ASN A 160 -9.82 -0.85 -7.18
C ASN A 160 -9.17 -0.94 -8.57
N ASP A 161 -7.93 -0.47 -8.71
CA ASP A 161 -7.18 -0.59 -9.96
C ASP A 161 -6.55 -1.98 -10.15
N GLY A 162 -6.52 -2.80 -9.10
CA GLY A 162 -6.00 -4.17 -9.07
C GLY A 162 -4.59 -4.29 -8.50
N VAL A 163 -3.98 -3.21 -8.01
CA VAL A 163 -2.72 -3.19 -7.27
C VAL A 163 -3.02 -2.95 -5.79
N PRO A 164 -2.65 -3.87 -4.88
CA PRO A 164 -2.98 -3.68 -3.47
C PRO A 164 -2.18 -2.52 -2.86
N ASP A 165 -2.78 -1.83 -1.90
CA ASP A 165 -2.30 -0.67 -1.15
C ASP A 165 -0.82 -0.71 -0.70
N ASN A 166 -0.31 -1.91 -0.41
CA ASN A 166 1.05 -2.11 0.08
C ASN A 166 2.11 -2.18 -1.04
N ALA A 167 1.67 -2.39 -2.27
CA ALA A 167 2.46 -2.42 -3.49
C ALA A 167 2.19 -1.19 -4.36
N ASP A 168 1.12 -0.45 -4.06
CA ASP A 168 0.70 0.75 -4.76
C ASP A 168 1.36 2.02 -4.18
N LEU A 169 2.08 2.78 -5.02
CA LEU A 169 2.64 4.09 -4.69
C LEU A 169 1.61 5.22 -4.78
N CYS A 170 0.52 4.97 -5.50
CA CYS A 170 -0.62 5.83 -5.75
C CYS A 170 -1.94 5.19 -5.29
N GLN A 171 -1.99 4.75 -4.03
CA GLN A 171 -3.14 4.14 -3.32
C GLN A 171 -4.54 4.74 -3.60
N LYS A 172 -4.64 5.95 -4.15
CA LYS A 172 -5.91 6.62 -4.49
C LYS A 172 -5.83 7.34 -5.82
N SER A 173 -6.26 6.69 -6.87
CA SER A 173 -6.30 7.23 -8.22
C SER A 173 -7.61 7.96 -8.54
N ASN A 174 -7.51 9.19 -9.03
CA ASN A 174 -8.71 10.00 -9.32
C ASN A 174 -9.45 9.55 -10.59
N GLU A 175 -8.84 8.68 -11.39
CA GLU A 175 -9.42 8.09 -12.59
C GLU A 175 -9.61 6.61 -12.34
N LEU A 176 -10.78 6.07 -12.68
CA LEU A 176 -11.01 4.62 -12.61
C LEU A 176 -10.26 3.95 -13.76
N PHE A 177 -9.22 3.19 -13.44
CA PHE A 177 -8.51 2.35 -14.40
C PHE A 177 -8.24 0.97 -13.80
N ASN A 178 -7.66 0.09 -14.59
CA ASN A 178 -7.04 -1.12 -14.06
C ASN A 178 -5.58 -1.09 -14.46
N SER A 179 -4.69 -1.31 -13.50
CA SER A 179 -3.25 -1.38 -13.74
C SER A 179 -2.94 -2.47 -14.77
N SER A 180 -2.11 -2.10 -15.75
CA SER A 180 -1.61 -3.02 -16.76
C SER A 180 -0.38 -2.43 -17.44
N SER A 181 0.42 -3.30 -18.08
CA SER A 181 1.62 -2.88 -18.82
C SER A 181 1.38 -1.94 -20.02
N LEU A 182 0.16 -1.44 -20.24
CA LEU A 182 -0.17 -0.45 -21.28
C LEU A 182 -0.30 0.97 -20.72
N ASN A 183 -0.55 1.11 -19.42
CA ASN A 183 -0.94 2.34 -18.74
C ASN A 183 -0.32 2.52 -17.35
N ASP A 184 0.35 1.49 -16.83
CA ASP A 184 1.19 1.48 -15.64
C ASP A 184 2.43 0.63 -16.02
N HIS A 185 3.52 1.29 -16.37
CA HIS A 185 4.67 0.65 -17.02
C HIS A 185 5.56 -0.12 -16.04
N ASP A 186 5.75 0.39 -14.82
CA ASP A 186 6.55 -0.25 -13.77
C ASP A 186 5.74 -1.10 -12.78
N ALA A 187 4.42 -1.10 -12.90
CA ALA A 187 3.47 -1.82 -12.06
C ALA A 187 3.45 -1.35 -10.60
N ASP A 188 3.59 -0.04 -10.40
CA ASP A 188 3.54 0.59 -9.08
C ASP A 188 2.15 1.09 -8.68
N GLY A 189 1.11 0.89 -9.50
CA GLY A 189 -0.26 1.34 -9.26
C GLY A 189 -0.53 2.80 -9.66
N CYS A 190 0.46 3.51 -10.19
CA CYS A 190 0.29 4.86 -10.70
C CYS A 190 -0.02 4.85 -12.21
N LEU A 191 -0.92 5.75 -12.65
CA LEU A 191 -1.30 5.84 -14.07
C LEU A 191 -0.31 6.74 -14.86
N ASP A 192 0.49 6.16 -15.76
CA ASP A 192 1.51 6.84 -16.58
C ASP A 192 1.05 8.13 -17.33
N THR A 193 -0.26 8.25 -17.60
CA THR A 193 -0.78 9.26 -18.55
C THR A 193 -1.30 10.53 -17.89
N ASN A 194 -1.35 10.57 -16.56
CA ASN A 194 -1.90 11.68 -15.81
C ASN A 194 -0.75 12.47 -15.11
N GLU A 195 -1.03 13.09 -13.96
CA GLU A 195 -0.03 13.86 -13.19
C GLU A 195 0.24 13.20 -11.82
N GLU A 196 -0.23 11.97 -11.66
CA GLU A 196 -0.10 11.14 -10.46
C GLU A 196 1.23 10.41 -10.48
N ASP A 197 1.53 9.79 -11.64
CA ASP A 197 2.86 9.32 -11.98
C ASP A 197 3.68 10.43 -12.65
N SER A 198 4.97 10.48 -12.32
CA SER A 198 5.91 11.40 -12.96
C SER A 198 7.26 10.76 -13.27
N ASP A 199 7.34 9.43 -13.11
CA ASP A 199 8.52 8.58 -13.21
C ASP A 199 8.04 7.18 -13.65
N ASP A 200 7.54 7.07 -14.89
CA ASP A 200 6.74 5.92 -15.36
C ASP A 200 7.52 4.57 -15.31
N ASP A 201 8.85 4.59 -15.12
CA ASP A 201 9.66 3.38 -14.97
C ASP A 201 10.33 3.21 -13.58
N ASN A 202 10.06 4.14 -12.65
CA ASN A 202 10.55 4.19 -11.27
C ASN A 202 12.07 4.01 -11.14
N ASP A 203 12.85 4.56 -12.07
CA ASP A 203 14.30 4.57 -11.98
C ASP A 203 14.85 5.72 -11.09
N GLY A 204 13.99 6.67 -10.73
CA GLY A 204 14.30 7.85 -9.92
C GLY A 204 14.56 9.13 -10.73
N VAL A 205 14.42 9.10 -12.05
CA VAL A 205 14.52 10.23 -12.97
C VAL A 205 13.15 10.52 -13.57
N THR A 206 12.56 11.64 -13.15
CA THR A 206 11.24 12.06 -13.65
C THR A 206 11.17 12.15 -15.17
N ASP A 207 10.03 11.80 -15.79
CA ASP A 207 9.84 11.72 -17.26
C ASP A 207 10.27 12.98 -18.02
N ILE A 208 10.14 14.16 -17.39
CA ILE A 208 10.49 15.45 -18.01
C ILE A 208 12.02 15.58 -18.23
N LYS A 209 12.80 14.88 -17.41
CA LYS A 209 14.27 14.85 -17.46
C LYS A 209 14.79 13.54 -18.05
N ASP A 210 13.93 12.54 -18.11
CA ASP A 210 14.24 11.23 -18.62
C ASP A 210 14.28 11.21 -20.16
N MET A 211 15.33 10.63 -20.73
CA MET A 211 15.47 10.40 -22.17
C MET A 211 14.86 9.07 -22.62
N CYS A 212 14.65 8.15 -21.69
CA CYS A 212 13.96 6.88 -21.78
C CYS A 212 12.80 6.74 -20.78
N PRO A 213 11.78 7.64 -20.74
CA PRO A 213 10.77 7.67 -19.67
C PRO A 213 9.96 6.39 -19.42
N LYS A 214 9.99 5.41 -20.34
CA LYS A 214 9.33 4.10 -20.20
C LYS A 214 10.35 3.00 -20.48
N GLY A 215 11.49 3.13 -19.82
CA GLY A 215 12.68 2.33 -20.05
C GLY A 215 12.62 0.99 -19.32
N GLU A 216 13.77 0.46 -18.94
CA GLU A 216 13.81 -0.68 -18.03
C GLU A 216 13.22 -0.26 -16.69
N ALA A 217 12.16 -0.91 -16.22
CA ALA A 217 11.53 -0.51 -14.97
C ALA A 217 12.27 -0.98 -13.71
N ASN A 218 12.00 -0.31 -12.58
CA ASN A 218 12.35 -0.74 -11.23
C ASN A 218 13.86 -0.89 -10.96
N TRP A 219 14.68 0.01 -11.48
CA TRP A 219 16.09 0.15 -11.10
C TRP A 219 16.34 1.50 -10.44
N VAL A 220 17.60 1.92 -10.31
CA VAL A 220 17.90 3.23 -9.74
C VAL A 220 18.98 3.85 -10.59
N SER A 221 18.70 5.01 -11.19
CA SER A 221 19.69 5.84 -11.88
C SER A 221 20.84 6.16 -10.91
N THR A 222 22.00 5.57 -11.20
CA THR A 222 23.23 5.80 -10.46
C THR A 222 24.35 6.02 -11.45
N LEU A 223 25.35 6.83 -11.09
CA LEU A 223 26.57 7.10 -11.90
C LEU A 223 27.39 5.87 -12.34
N SER A 224 26.95 4.65 -12.04
CA SER A 224 27.58 3.39 -12.45
C SER A 224 26.69 2.52 -13.34
N ALA A 225 25.43 2.92 -13.56
CA ALA A 225 24.44 2.23 -14.39
C ALA A 225 23.68 3.20 -15.34
N ASP A 226 23.85 4.51 -15.10
CA ASP A 226 23.41 5.66 -15.88
C ASP A 226 24.55 6.67 -15.77
N TRP A 227 25.44 6.68 -16.76
CA TRP A 227 26.70 7.41 -16.66
C TRP A 227 26.49 8.94 -16.77
N ASP A 228 25.61 9.39 -17.64
CA ASP A 228 25.36 10.81 -17.88
C ASP A 228 24.22 11.40 -17.01
N GLY A 229 23.38 10.54 -16.43
CA GLY A 229 22.29 10.86 -15.52
C GLY A 229 20.99 11.23 -16.23
N ASP A 230 20.73 10.70 -17.42
CA ASP A 230 19.56 11.03 -18.24
C ASP A 230 18.37 10.07 -18.08
N GLY A 231 18.47 9.04 -17.24
CA GLY A 231 17.40 8.05 -17.01
C GLY A 231 17.41 6.86 -17.97
N CYS A 232 18.32 6.84 -18.95
CA CYS A 232 18.54 5.65 -19.77
C CYS A 232 19.58 4.74 -19.13
N LYS A 233 19.30 3.43 -19.09
CA LYS A 233 20.25 2.45 -18.54
C LYS A 233 21.32 2.04 -19.55
N ASP A 234 22.58 2.37 -19.25
CA ASP A 234 23.80 2.10 -20.04
C ASP A 234 23.78 0.72 -20.75
N ASP A 235 23.59 -0.36 -19.98
CA ASP A 235 23.78 -1.74 -20.48
C ASP A 235 22.60 -2.27 -21.34
N VAL A 236 21.46 -1.58 -21.41
CA VAL A 236 20.20 -2.14 -21.95
C VAL A 236 19.54 -1.27 -23.00
N GLU A 237 19.45 0.04 -22.77
CA GLU A 237 18.61 0.94 -23.57
C GLU A 237 19.27 2.26 -23.93
N ASP A 238 20.33 2.64 -23.23
CA ASP A 238 21.23 3.68 -23.68
C ASP A 238 22.20 3.11 -24.73
N SER A 239 22.57 3.94 -25.70
CA SER A 239 23.60 3.61 -26.69
C SER A 239 24.65 4.69 -26.85
N ASP A 240 24.55 5.76 -26.05
CA ASP A 240 25.44 6.92 -26.01
C ASP A 240 25.62 7.28 -24.52
N ASP A 241 26.37 6.41 -23.80
CA ASP A 241 26.46 6.40 -22.32
C ASP A 241 26.86 7.76 -21.73
N ASP A 242 27.55 8.64 -22.46
CA ASP A 242 27.93 9.98 -22.01
C ASP A 242 27.20 11.15 -22.72
N ASN A 243 26.28 10.84 -23.63
CA ASN A 243 25.45 11.80 -24.35
C ASN A 243 26.28 12.92 -25.03
N ASP A 244 27.42 12.54 -25.59
CA ASP A 244 28.29 13.44 -26.38
C ASP A 244 27.93 13.47 -27.88
N GLY A 245 27.06 12.54 -28.30
CA GLY A 245 26.48 12.44 -29.64
C GLY A 245 27.05 11.31 -30.49
N LEU A 246 27.91 10.45 -29.95
CA LEU A 246 28.47 9.29 -30.62
C LEU A 246 28.08 7.98 -29.93
N ASP A 247 27.37 7.10 -30.65
CA ASP A 247 27.03 5.78 -30.12
C ASP A 247 28.27 5.00 -29.62
N ASP A 248 28.16 4.27 -28.52
CA ASP A 248 29.26 3.56 -27.84
C ASP A 248 30.05 2.59 -28.74
N ASP A 249 29.36 1.99 -29.71
CA ASP A 249 29.94 1.07 -30.71
C ASP A 249 30.94 1.78 -31.65
N LEU A 250 30.82 3.10 -31.77
CA LEU A 250 31.64 4.00 -32.57
C LEU A 250 32.54 4.91 -31.73
N ASP A 251 32.25 5.03 -30.44
CA ASP A 251 33.02 5.80 -29.48
C ASP A 251 34.18 4.97 -28.84
N SER A 252 35.36 5.57 -28.78
CA SER A 252 36.54 5.03 -28.11
C SER A 252 36.58 5.35 -26.61
N CYS A 253 35.73 6.26 -26.15
CA CYS A 253 35.51 6.67 -24.76
C CYS A 253 34.03 6.65 -24.32
N PRO A 254 33.28 5.54 -24.45
CA PRO A 254 31.82 5.50 -24.20
C PRO A 254 31.36 6.16 -22.89
N THR A 255 32.14 6.01 -21.82
CA THR A 255 31.88 6.65 -20.52
C THR A 255 32.80 7.87 -20.33
N GLY A 256 32.78 8.82 -21.25
CA GLY A 256 33.64 10.00 -21.28
C GLY A 256 33.07 11.18 -20.48
N LEU A 257 33.37 12.41 -20.89
CA LEU A 257 32.80 13.59 -20.27
C LEU A 257 31.41 13.77 -20.83
N SER A 258 30.41 13.88 -19.97
CA SER A 258 29.06 14.09 -20.50
C SER A 258 28.78 15.49 -21.06
N GLN A 259 27.81 15.56 -21.99
CA GLN A 259 27.17 16.79 -22.49
C GLN A 259 28.08 17.76 -23.27
N TRP A 260 29.04 17.28 -24.05
CA TRP A 260 29.79 18.12 -24.99
C TRP A 260 29.59 17.65 -26.44
N ASP A 261 29.44 18.61 -27.33
CA ASP A 261 29.24 18.38 -28.76
C ASP A 261 30.55 17.90 -29.42
N ASP A 262 30.60 16.63 -29.81
CA ASP A 262 31.65 15.91 -30.57
C ASP A 262 31.99 16.62 -31.90
N GLN A 263 31.04 17.36 -32.48
CA GLN A 263 31.19 18.06 -33.76
C GLN A 263 32.18 19.22 -33.73
N ARG A 264 32.78 19.49 -32.57
CA ARG A 264 33.85 20.46 -32.44
C ARG A 264 35.17 19.81 -32.87
N GLU A 265 35.45 19.88 -34.18
CA GLU A 265 36.73 19.49 -34.84
C GLU A 265 38.02 20.02 -34.15
N GLU A 266 37.90 20.98 -33.23
CA GLU A 266 39.01 21.55 -32.46
C GLU A 266 39.27 20.84 -31.12
N LEU A 267 38.36 19.99 -30.66
CA LEU A 267 38.34 19.33 -29.35
C LEU A 267 38.37 17.79 -29.46
N ASP A 268 37.95 17.23 -30.59
CA ASP A 268 38.11 15.83 -30.97
C ASP A 268 38.62 15.79 -32.43
N LEU A 269 39.94 15.62 -32.59
CA LEU A 269 40.60 15.77 -33.89
C LEU A 269 40.47 14.53 -34.78
N ASP A 270 40.38 13.35 -34.17
CA ASP A 270 40.22 12.06 -34.86
C ASP A 270 38.78 11.56 -34.90
N MET A 271 37.85 12.29 -34.28
CA MET A 271 36.41 12.01 -34.28
C MET A 271 36.15 10.62 -33.71
N ASP A 272 36.79 10.32 -32.58
CA ASP A 272 36.69 9.03 -31.90
C ASP A 272 35.89 9.10 -30.60
N GLY A 273 35.24 10.24 -30.30
CA GLY A 273 34.42 10.48 -29.10
C GLY A 273 35.23 10.72 -27.83
N CYS A 274 36.56 10.69 -27.91
CA CYS A 274 37.41 11.03 -26.79
C CYS A 274 37.85 12.49 -26.85
N LEU A 275 37.56 13.26 -25.79
CA LEU A 275 38.12 14.62 -25.69
C LEU A 275 39.66 14.59 -25.68
N ASP A 276 40.25 15.25 -26.67
CA ASP A 276 41.68 15.28 -26.89
C ASP A 276 42.44 15.81 -25.66
N GLY A 277 43.40 15.02 -25.18
CA GLY A 277 44.28 15.39 -24.07
C GLY A 277 43.65 15.27 -22.67
N ARG A 278 42.42 14.76 -22.56
CA ARG A 278 41.77 14.49 -21.27
C ARG A 278 41.29 13.04 -21.12
N GLU A 279 40.81 12.41 -22.19
CA GLU A 279 40.04 11.14 -22.10
C GLU A 279 40.65 9.97 -22.88
N SER A 280 41.51 10.27 -23.87
CA SER A 280 42.12 9.27 -24.74
C SER A 280 42.69 8.04 -23.97
N PRO A 281 42.16 6.82 -24.18
CA PRO A 281 42.58 5.64 -23.45
C PRO A 281 43.93 5.14 -24.01
N LEU A 282 44.92 4.99 -23.15
CA LEU A 282 46.17 4.26 -23.47
C LEU A 282 46.87 4.66 -24.78
N GLN A 283 47.02 5.95 -25.07
CA GLN A 283 48.12 6.46 -25.93
C GLN A 283 48.22 5.85 -27.36
N GLN A 284 47.20 5.21 -27.94
CA GLN A 284 47.31 4.63 -29.30
C GLN A 284 46.02 4.66 -30.13
N GLY A 285 46.03 5.61 -31.07
CA GLY A 285 45.06 5.84 -32.14
C GLY A 285 44.32 7.13 -31.86
N SER A 286 44.34 8.18 -32.68
CA SER A 286 45.05 8.51 -33.91
C SER A 286 45.25 10.04 -34.04
N GLY A 287 45.58 10.72 -32.94
CA GLY A 287 45.97 12.14 -33.00
C GLY A 287 47.43 12.48 -32.68
N VAL A 288 48.21 11.61 -32.01
CA VAL A 288 49.53 11.95 -31.42
C VAL A 288 49.55 13.35 -30.82
N VAL A 289 49.26 13.47 -29.53
CA VAL A 289 49.71 14.65 -28.76
C VAL A 289 51.24 14.56 -28.64
N ASP A 290 51.93 14.89 -29.72
CA ASP A 290 53.36 15.05 -29.72
C ASP A 290 53.61 16.30 -28.87
N GLU A 291 54.57 16.21 -27.94
CA GLU A 291 55.17 17.39 -27.31
C GLU A 291 55.62 18.41 -28.39
N GLN A 292 55.81 17.93 -29.63
CA GLN A 292 56.01 18.69 -30.85
C GLN A 292 54.81 19.53 -31.34
N TYR A 293 53.53 19.25 -31.05
CA TYR A 293 52.41 20.13 -31.47
C TYR A 293 52.40 21.42 -30.65
N TYR A 294 52.55 21.35 -29.33
CA TYR A 294 52.72 22.57 -28.51
C TYR A 294 54.01 23.31 -28.90
N LEU A 295 55.09 22.60 -29.21
CA LEU A 295 56.33 23.23 -29.69
C LEU A 295 56.23 23.79 -31.11
N ASP A 296 55.43 23.20 -32.00
CA ASP A 296 55.23 23.68 -33.37
C ASP A 296 54.18 24.81 -33.42
N LEU A 297 53.20 24.83 -32.51
CA LEU A 297 52.30 25.96 -32.31
C LEU A 297 53.06 27.16 -31.70
N ILE A 298 53.96 26.92 -30.76
CA ILE A 298 54.90 27.92 -30.23
C ILE A 298 55.93 28.32 -31.31
N ALA A 299 56.45 27.40 -32.11
CA ALA A 299 57.43 27.69 -33.17
C ALA A 299 56.80 28.44 -34.37
N ASN A 300 55.53 28.16 -34.69
CA ASN A 300 54.80 28.84 -35.76
C ASN A 300 54.25 30.20 -35.31
N GLN A 301 53.90 30.37 -34.02
CA GLN A 301 53.63 31.69 -33.43
C GLN A 301 54.89 32.53 -33.19
N THR A 302 56.08 31.93 -33.12
CA THR A 302 57.35 32.66 -32.94
C THR A 302 58.14 32.91 -34.24
N GLN A 303 57.62 32.48 -35.40
CA GLN A 303 58.21 32.83 -36.71
C GLN A 303 57.82 34.24 -37.21
N VAL A 304 57.16 35.05 -36.38
CA VAL A 304 56.96 36.47 -36.64
C VAL A 304 57.50 37.27 -35.43
N GLU A 305 58.57 38.03 -35.68
CA GLU A 305 59.06 39.15 -34.86
C GLU A 305 60.08 38.94 -33.72
N GLU A 306 60.97 37.95 -33.78
CA GLU A 306 62.16 37.96 -32.89
C GLU A 306 63.29 38.94 -33.30
N LYS A 307 63.00 39.91 -34.18
CA LYS A 307 63.97 40.95 -34.60
C LYS A 307 63.54 42.40 -34.38
N THR A 308 62.47 42.66 -33.65
CA THR A 308 61.97 44.04 -33.47
C THR A 308 61.83 44.48 -32.01
N PHE A 309 61.77 43.57 -31.04
CA PHE A 309 61.46 43.94 -29.65
C PHE A 309 62.65 44.47 -28.83
N VAL A 310 63.85 43.86 -28.97
CA VAL A 310 65.05 44.27 -28.20
C VAL A 310 65.61 45.61 -28.69
N GLU A 311 65.47 45.94 -29.98
CA GLU A 311 65.90 47.23 -30.53
C GLU A 311 64.94 48.38 -30.16
N GLN A 312 63.65 48.11 -29.97
CA GLN A 312 62.67 49.13 -29.56
C GLN A 312 62.76 49.48 -28.06
N LEU A 313 63.11 48.51 -27.19
CA LEU A 313 63.36 48.79 -25.77
C LEU A 313 64.62 49.64 -25.53
N ALA A 314 65.64 49.52 -26.39
CA ALA A 314 66.86 50.34 -26.32
C ALA A 314 66.65 51.79 -26.81
N ALA A 315 65.55 52.06 -27.54
CA ALA A 315 65.23 53.37 -28.11
C ALA A 315 64.39 54.28 -27.19
N GLY A 316 63.93 53.78 -26.04
CA GLY A 316 63.20 54.58 -25.05
C GLY A 316 61.78 54.96 -25.46
N ASP A 317 61.07 54.04 -26.13
CA ASP A 317 59.69 54.26 -26.56
C ASP A 317 58.69 54.01 -25.41
N LEU A 318 57.88 55.01 -25.10
CA LEU A 318 56.98 55.02 -23.93
C LEU A 318 55.76 54.08 -24.10
N ASP A 319 55.38 53.77 -25.33
CA ASP A 319 54.19 52.95 -25.62
C ASP A 319 54.45 51.44 -25.40
N ALA A 320 55.67 50.97 -25.64
CA ALA A 320 56.06 49.58 -25.37
C ALA A 320 56.13 49.27 -23.86
N ILE A 321 56.51 50.26 -23.05
CA ILE A 321 56.50 50.15 -21.58
C ILE A 321 55.06 50.09 -21.07
N GLY A 322 54.15 50.87 -21.66
CA GLY A 322 52.73 50.85 -21.33
C GLY A 322 52.07 49.47 -21.52
N LEU A 323 52.38 48.78 -22.62
CA LEU A 323 51.83 47.46 -22.93
C LEU A 323 52.30 46.36 -21.95
N VAL A 324 53.55 46.44 -21.50
CA VAL A 324 54.08 45.50 -20.49
C VAL A 324 53.40 45.69 -19.13
N PHE A 325 53.12 46.95 -18.75
CA PHE A 325 52.39 47.22 -17.52
C PHE A 325 50.91 46.79 -17.61
N THR A 326 50.22 46.98 -18.75
CA THR A 326 48.81 46.54 -18.88
C THR A 326 48.65 45.02 -18.81
N ILE A 327 49.58 44.26 -19.41
CA ILE A 327 49.58 42.79 -19.34
C ILE A 327 49.90 42.31 -17.92
N LEU A 328 50.87 42.92 -17.24
CA LEU A 328 51.19 42.58 -15.84
C LEU A 328 50.04 42.91 -14.87
N PHE A 329 49.34 44.03 -15.07
CA PHE A 329 48.15 44.38 -14.27
C PHE A 329 46.98 43.42 -14.53
N ALA A 330 46.80 42.95 -15.77
CA ALA A 330 45.79 41.95 -16.11
C ALA A 330 46.09 40.59 -15.45
N LEU A 331 47.34 40.12 -15.49
CA LEU A 331 47.74 38.84 -14.88
C LEU A 331 47.62 38.85 -13.35
N VAL A 332 47.99 39.95 -12.68
CA VAL A 332 47.81 40.10 -11.22
C VAL A 332 46.32 40.16 -10.84
N SER A 333 45.47 40.75 -11.68
CA SER A 333 44.01 40.80 -11.46
C SER A 333 43.32 39.45 -11.66
N ILE A 334 43.76 38.66 -12.65
CA ILE A 334 43.26 37.30 -12.90
C ILE A 334 43.70 36.35 -11.77
N SER A 335 44.95 36.41 -11.31
CA SER A 335 45.39 35.62 -10.15
C SER A 335 44.65 36.01 -8.86
N GLY A 336 44.38 37.30 -8.64
CA GLY A 336 43.65 37.76 -7.46
C GLY A 336 42.19 37.30 -7.43
N THR A 337 41.49 37.33 -8.58
CA THR A 337 40.09 36.88 -8.69
C THR A 337 39.95 35.37 -8.55
N LEU A 338 40.88 34.58 -9.07
CA LEU A 338 40.94 33.13 -8.87
C LEU A 338 41.14 32.76 -7.39
N LEU A 339 42.02 33.47 -6.69
CA LEU A 339 42.30 33.23 -5.27
C LEU A 339 41.11 33.61 -4.36
N ILE A 340 40.36 34.66 -4.73
CA ILE A 340 39.12 35.05 -4.06
C ILE A 340 38.00 34.02 -4.30
N ARG A 341 37.84 33.54 -5.54
CA ARG A 341 36.88 32.48 -5.87
C ARG A 341 37.20 31.18 -5.13
N ALA A 342 38.45 30.74 -5.15
CA ALA A 342 38.89 29.54 -4.42
C ALA A 342 38.63 29.63 -2.91
N ARG A 343 38.89 30.79 -2.30
CA ARG A 343 38.59 31.03 -0.87
C ARG A 343 37.09 31.05 -0.56
N LYS A 344 36.26 31.60 -1.45
CA LYS A 344 34.80 31.62 -1.28
C LYS A 344 34.23 30.21 -1.41
N THR A 345 34.68 29.43 -2.38
CA THR A 345 34.26 28.03 -2.56
C THR A 345 34.68 27.15 -1.38
N ALA A 346 35.91 27.31 -0.88
CA ALA A 346 36.37 26.58 0.30
C ALA A 346 35.59 26.95 1.58
N PHE A 347 35.23 28.22 1.74
CA PHE A 347 34.38 28.67 2.86
C PHE A 347 32.96 28.09 2.78
N LEU A 348 32.33 28.08 1.60
CA LEU A 348 31.00 27.52 1.39
C LEU A 348 30.97 26.01 1.66
N ARG A 349 31.93 25.25 1.12
CA ARG A 349 32.07 23.81 1.41
C ARG A 349 32.31 23.52 2.89
N GLY A 350 32.94 24.45 3.60
CA GLY A 350 33.11 24.35 5.06
C GLY A 350 31.80 24.43 5.83
N LEU A 351 30.87 25.29 5.39
CA LEU A 351 29.55 25.41 6.00
C LEU A 351 28.67 24.19 5.71
N GLU A 352 28.65 23.71 4.46
CA GLU A 352 27.90 22.49 4.06
C GLU A 352 28.41 21.26 4.81
N ARG A 353 29.73 21.12 4.95
CA ARG A 353 30.33 20.03 5.72
C ARG A 353 29.95 20.10 7.20
N SER A 354 29.77 21.29 7.76
CA SER A 354 29.32 21.47 9.16
C SER A 354 27.89 20.95 9.38
N ILE A 355 27.04 21.02 8.36
CA ILE A 355 25.69 20.43 8.38
C ILE A 355 25.77 18.91 8.24
N MET A 356 26.45 18.41 7.20
CA MET A 356 26.54 16.96 6.92
C MET A 356 27.22 16.16 8.02
N THR A 357 28.23 16.72 8.68
CA THR A 357 29.00 16.02 9.72
C THR A 357 28.44 16.19 11.13
N ALA A 358 27.32 16.90 11.30
CA ALA A 358 26.65 17.02 12.59
C ALA A 358 26.14 15.66 13.07
N VAL A 359 26.55 15.28 14.29
CA VAL A 359 26.19 14.00 14.92
C VAL A 359 25.14 14.19 16.01
N ASP A 360 24.95 15.43 16.49
CA ASP A 360 23.90 15.77 17.44
C ASP A 360 23.28 17.16 17.19
N LEU A 361 22.23 17.46 17.96
CA LEU A 361 21.50 18.73 17.84
C LEU A 361 22.31 19.95 18.29
N GLU A 362 23.37 19.76 19.10
CA GLU A 362 24.23 20.85 19.57
C GLU A 362 25.19 21.29 18.46
N ASP A 363 25.74 20.35 17.70
CA ASP A 363 26.53 20.60 16.48
C ASP A 363 25.70 21.34 15.42
N LEU A 364 24.44 20.91 15.22
CA LEU A 364 23.54 21.52 14.26
C LEU A 364 23.14 22.96 14.64
N ASP A 365 22.92 23.23 15.94
CA ASP A 365 22.69 24.59 16.45
C ASP A 365 23.94 25.48 16.30
N GLN A 366 25.14 24.89 16.34
CA GLN A 366 26.39 25.60 16.06
C GLN A 366 26.55 25.92 14.57
N ALA A 367 26.26 24.98 13.67
CA ALA A 367 26.23 25.20 12.22
C ALA A 367 25.21 26.30 11.84
N LYS A 368 24.01 26.29 12.46
CA LYS A 368 22.97 27.31 12.28
C LYS A 368 23.46 28.72 12.64
N LYS A 369 24.25 28.86 13.70
CA LYS A 369 24.83 30.16 14.11
C LYS A 369 25.88 30.64 13.11
N GLU A 370 26.68 29.74 12.55
CA GLU A 370 27.72 30.06 11.57
C GLU A 370 27.13 30.52 10.24
N ILE A 371 26.08 29.83 9.75
CA ILE A 371 25.35 30.20 8.54
C ILE A 371 24.67 31.58 8.70
N ARG A 372 24.00 31.82 9.83
CA ARG A 372 23.40 33.15 10.13
C ARG A 372 24.45 34.26 10.21
N ARG A 373 25.63 33.96 10.76
CA ARG A 373 26.74 34.93 10.83
C ARG A 373 27.32 35.20 9.45
N ALA A 374 27.43 34.20 8.59
CA ALA A 374 27.87 34.34 7.21
C ALA A 374 26.87 35.18 6.38
N ALA A 375 25.56 34.95 6.53
CA ALA A 375 24.52 35.76 5.91
C ALA A 375 24.55 37.21 6.37
N LYS A 376 24.68 37.45 7.69
CA LYS A 376 24.76 38.80 8.26
C LYS A 376 25.97 39.60 7.77
N ASN A 377 27.05 38.93 7.36
CA ASN A 377 28.26 39.54 6.84
C ASN A 377 28.29 39.58 5.30
N ASP A 378 27.16 39.33 4.62
CA ASP A 378 27.03 39.24 3.15
C ASP A 378 28.02 38.26 2.48
N GLN A 379 28.43 37.22 3.22
CA GLN A 379 29.38 36.22 2.72
C GLN A 379 28.70 35.14 1.87
N ILE A 380 27.37 35.01 1.99
CA ILE A 380 26.50 34.09 1.24
C ILE A 380 25.28 34.84 0.69
N SER A 381 24.73 34.41 -0.44
CA SER A 381 23.51 35.00 -1.04
C SER A 381 22.25 34.56 -0.29
N THR A 382 21.14 35.29 -0.47
CA THR A 382 19.83 34.96 0.12
C THR A 382 19.37 33.55 -0.28
N ASN A 383 19.35 33.22 -1.57
CA ASN A 383 18.95 31.89 -2.05
C ASN A 383 19.82 30.77 -1.46
N ARG A 384 21.12 31.02 -1.26
CA ARG A 384 22.03 30.03 -0.67
C ARG A 384 21.88 29.91 0.84
N TYR A 385 21.46 30.98 1.52
CA TYR A 385 21.09 30.92 2.92
C TYR A 385 19.81 30.12 3.14
N GLU A 386 18.84 30.24 2.24
CA GLU A 386 17.59 29.46 2.25
C GLU A 386 17.88 27.97 2.08
N LEU A 387 18.59 27.57 1.01
CA LEU A 387 19.00 26.18 0.78
C LEU A 387 19.77 25.58 1.98
N MET A 388 20.74 26.32 2.55
CA MET A 388 21.50 25.85 3.71
C MET A 388 20.67 25.77 5.00
N MET A 389 19.52 26.45 5.08
CA MET A 389 18.60 26.33 6.22
C MET A 389 17.63 25.17 6.05
N ASP A 390 17.28 24.82 4.81
CA ASP A 390 16.47 23.65 4.49
C ASP A 390 17.28 22.36 4.75
N ASP A 391 18.50 22.24 4.20
CA ASP A 391 19.43 21.14 4.50
C ASP A 391 19.63 20.92 6.03
N LEU A 392 19.61 22.03 6.78
CA LEU A 392 19.78 22.01 8.23
C LEU A 392 18.53 21.51 8.96
N ASN A 393 17.33 21.80 8.44
CA ASN A 393 16.08 21.30 9.00
C ASN A 393 15.93 19.80 8.69
N ASP A 394 16.23 19.37 7.47
CA ASP A 394 16.18 17.96 7.08
C ASP A 394 17.11 17.13 7.95
N ARG A 395 18.36 17.58 8.12
CA ARG A 395 19.33 16.91 9.00
C ARG A 395 18.91 16.91 10.49
N ARG A 396 18.13 17.89 10.92
CA ARG A 396 17.56 17.93 12.28
C ARG A 396 16.50 16.86 12.47
N GLU A 397 15.67 16.65 11.46
CA GLU A 397 14.60 15.65 11.47
C GLU A 397 15.18 14.24 11.46
N THR A 398 16.19 13.97 10.63
CA THR A 398 16.88 12.66 10.63
C THR A 398 17.47 12.33 12.00
N LEU A 399 18.13 13.29 12.67
CA LEU A 399 18.71 13.09 14.00
C LEU A 399 17.64 12.86 15.10
N LEU A 400 16.44 13.43 14.94
CA LEU A 400 15.32 13.19 15.85
C LEU A 400 14.72 11.79 15.64
N GLN A 401 14.57 11.36 14.39
CA GLN A 401 14.11 10.02 14.03
C GLN A 401 15.08 8.94 14.55
N GLU A 402 16.40 9.11 14.33
CA GLU A 402 17.43 8.20 14.85
C GLU A 402 17.37 8.07 16.38
N LYS A 403 17.13 9.18 17.10
CA LYS A 403 17.03 9.19 18.55
C LYS A 403 15.77 8.47 19.06
N ASN A 404 14.65 8.60 18.36
CA ASN A 404 13.40 7.91 18.67
C ASN A 404 13.52 6.40 18.42
N SER A 405 14.15 5.99 17.32
CA SER A 405 14.44 4.60 16.97
C SER A 405 15.40 3.93 17.97
N ALA A 406 16.43 4.65 18.44
CA ALA A 406 17.34 4.17 19.47
C ALA A 406 16.68 4.01 20.87
N GLN A 407 15.62 4.75 21.17
CA GLN A 407 14.83 4.57 22.39
C GLN A 407 13.88 3.36 22.30
N LYS A 408 13.30 3.10 21.13
CA LYS A 408 12.43 1.93 20.87
C LYS A 408 13.19 0.60 20.99
N ASN A 409 14.49 0.58 20.65
CA ASN A 409 15.35 -0.61 20.72
C ASN A 409 15.95 -0.92 22.11
N ARG A 410 15.74 -0.07 23.14
CA ARG A 410 16.19 -0.35 24.52
C ARG A 410 15.19 -1.14 25.37
N SER A 411 13.97 -1.39 24.89
CA SER A 411 12.91 -2.08 25.64
C SER A 411 12.81 -3.60 25.36
N LYS A 412 13.51 -4.14 24.35
CA LYS A 412 13.57 -5.60 24.09
C LYS A 412 14.89 -6.20 24.60
N GLY A 413 14.86 -6.75 25.82
CA GLY A 413 15.99 -7.51 26.39
C GLY A 413 16.09 -8.93 25.79
N PRO A 414 17.29 -9.57 25.80
CA PRO A 414 17.53 -10.83 25.09
C PRO A 414 16.96 -12.06 25.83
N PRO A 415 16.49 -13.10 25.12
CA PRO A 415 15.97 -14.32 25.73
C PRO A 415 17.10 -15.17 26.32
N LYS A 416 16.83 -15.77 27.49
CA LYS A 416 17.75 -16.65 28.22
C LYS A 416 17.87 -18.02 27.51
N LYS A 417 19.09 -18.39 27.10
CA LYS A 417 19.43 -19.74 26.60
C LYS A 417 19.43 -20.77 27.73
N SER A 418 18.71 -21.88 27.55
CA SER A 418 18.84 -23.12 28.32
C SER A 418 19.74 -24.14 27.56
N PRO A 419 20.39 -25.11 28.26
CA PRO A 419 21.50 -25.89 27.70
C PRO A 419 21.06 -27.21 27.02
N PRO A 420 21.87 -27.78 26.11
CA PRO A 420 21.45 -28.89 25.26
C PRO A 420 21.58 -30.25 25.97
N LYS A 421 20.62 -31.14 25.73
CA LYS A 421 20.71 -32.58 26.09
C LYS A 421 20.64 -33.47 24.85
N ARG A 422 21.78 -34.09 24.57
CA ARG A 422 22.08 -35.37 23.88
C ARG A 422 20.95 -36.16 23.19
N ALA A 423 21.20 -36.46 21.91
CA ALA A 423 20.63 -37.57 21.11
C ALA A 423 21.15 -38.96 21.56
N PRO A 424 20.41 -40.07 21.32
CA PRO A 424 20.64 -40.97 20.15
C PRO A 424 19.37 -41.76 19.69
N PRO A 425 19.45 -42.77 18.78
CA PRO A 425 19.96 -42.81 17.41
C PRO A 425 18.87 -43.21 16.36
N LYS A 426 19.14 -42.85 15.09
CA LYS A 426 18.42 -43.29 13.87
C LYS A 426 18.46 -44.81 13.67
N VAL A 427 17.34 -45.42 13.27
CA VAL A 427 17.28 -46.76 12.66
C VAL A 427 16.63 -46.62 11.28
N THR A 428 17.31 -47.18 10.29
CA THR A 428 17.01 -47.19 8.86
C THR A 428 16.12 -48.37 8.45
N ALA A 429 15.20 -48.18 7.49
CA ALA A 429 14.90 -49.14 6.41
C ALA A 429 13.99 -48.52 5.32
N GLU A 430 14.42 -48.64 4.07
CA GLU A 430 13.69 -48.44 2.79
C GLU A 430 12.93 -49.74 2.37
N PRO A 431 12.41 -49.92 1.12
CA PRO A 431 11.41 -49.15 0.33
C PRO A 431 10.34 -50.08 -0.33
N VAL A 432 9.21 -49.56 -0.86
CA VAL A 432 8.44 -50.19 -1.98
C VAL A 432 7.69 -49.13 -2.82
N LEU A 433 7.66 -49.35 -4.14
CA LEU A 433 7.27 -48.50 -5.28
C LEU A 433 5.75 -48.34 -5.57
N GLU A 434 5.37 -47.12 -6.01
CA GLU A 434 4.45 -46.65 -7.11
C GLU A 434 3.04 -47.28 -7.33
N PRO A 435 2.07 -46.61 -8.04
CA PRO A 435 2.12 -45.33 -8.80
C PRO A 435 0.98 -44.30 -8.51
N GLU A 436 1.16 -43.08 -9.05
CA GLU A 436 0.22 -41.94 -9.05
C GLU A 436 -1.09 -42.16 -9.84
N PRO A 437 -2.12 -41.35 -9.54
CA PRO A 437 -2.69 -40.48 -10.57
C PRO A 437 -2.90 -39.01 -10.15
N GLU A 438 -2.97 -38.18 -11.19
CA GLU A 438 -3.08 -36.71 -11.38
C GLU A 438 -3.88 -35.83 -10.39
N PRO A 439 -3.58 -34.50 -10.35
CA PRO A 439 -3.87 -33.62 -9.22
C PRO A 439 -5.29 -33.07 -9.25
N VAL A 440 -5.94 -33.07 -8.08
CA VAL A 440 -7.15 -32.28 -7.80
C VAL A 440 -6.73 -31.19 -6.82
N GLN A 441 -7.19 -29.98 -7.09
CA GLN A 441 -6.88 -28.74 -6.38
C GLN A 441 -7.16 -28.90 -4.88
N ALA A 442 -6.21 -28.45 -4.05
CA ALA A 442 -6.34 -28.47 -2.60
C ALA A 442 -7.12 -27.23 -2.15
N GLU A 443 -8.34 -27.44 -1.64
CA GLU A 443 -8.96 -26.56 -0.65
C GLU A 443 -8.22 -26.79 0.68
N GLU A 444 -7.80 -25.71 1.34
CA GLU A 444 -7.24 -25.78 2.69
C GLU A 444 -8.37 -26.06 3.70
N ASP A 445 -8.71 -27.33 3.87
CA ASP A 445 -9.62 -27.81 4.91
C ASP A 445 -8.98 -27.56 6.30
N TYR A 446 -9.54 -26.61 7.05
CA TYR A 446 -9.23 -26.43 8.47
C TYR A 446 -9.65 -27.68 9.25
N PHE A 447 -8.66 -28.37 9.82
CA PHE A 447 -8.85 -29.65 10.46
C PHE A 447 -9.36 -29.49 11.91
N THR A 448 -10.64 -29.76 12.15
CA THR A 448 -11.26 -29.72 13.49
C THR A 448 -11.64 -31.13 13.96
N PRO A 449 -11.10 -31.66 15.07
CA PRO A 449 -11.41 -33.00 15.54
C PRO A 449 -12.83 -33.08 16.16
N PRO A 450 -13.55 -34.20 15.97
CA PRO A 450 -14.86 -34.41 16.60
C PRO A 450 -14.81 -34.33 18.13
N ASP A 451 -15.78 -33.64 18.74
CA ASP A 451 -15.82 -33.40 20.19
C ASP A 451 -15.80 -34.68 21.05
N ASP A 452 -16.30 -35.79 20.52
CA ASP A 452 -16.36 -37.08 21.22
C ASP A 452 -15.00 -37.81 21.30
N GLN A 453 -14.00 -37.33 20.57
CA GLN A 453 -12.65 -37.90 20.53
C GLN A 453 -11.60 -37.06 21.28
N ILE A 454 -12.00 -35.91 21.83
CA ILE A 454 -11.12 -35.02 22.57
C ILE A 454 -11.05 -35.44 24.03
N THR A 455 -9.84 -35.54 24.57
CA THR A 455 -9.59 -35.90 25.96
C THR A 455 -8.83 -34.80 26.69
N THR A 456 -9.25 -34.44 27.90
CA THR A 456 -8.53 -33.45 28.72
C THR A 456 -7.58 -34.16 29.68
N GLY A 457 -6.29 -33.85 29.58
CA GLY A 457 -5.26 -34.43 30.46
C GLY A 457 -5.22 -33.78 31.85
N ASP A 458 -4.51 -34.41 32.78
CA ASP A 458 -4.32 -33.90 34.16
C ASP A 458 -3.55 -32.57 34.22
N ASP A 459 -2.92 -32.15 33.12
CA ASP A 459 -2.25 -30.87 32.94
C ASP A 459 -3.17 -29.75 32.42
N GLY A 460 -4.43 -30.06 32.13
CA GLY A 460 -5.45 -29.11 31.71
C GLY A 460 -5.50 -28.84 30.20
N TYR A 461 -4.67 -29.53 29.41
CA TYR A 461 -4.70 -29.41 27.95
C TYR A 461 -5.67 -30.42 27.32
N ARG A 462 -6.23 -30.04 26.15
CA ARG A 462 -7.08 -30.91 25.32
C ARG A 462 -6.20 -31.64 24.30
N TYR A 463 -6.38 -32.95 24.22
CA TYR A 463 -5.62 -33.87 23.39
C TYR A 463 -6.54 -34.66 22.48
N TRP A 464 -6.05 -35.00 21.30
CA TRP A 464 -6.74 -35.84 20.34
C TRP A 464 -5.74 -36.74 19.60
N GLU A 465 -6.15 -37.95 19.23
CA GLU A 465 -5.36 -38.89 18.43
C GLU A 465 -6.09 -39.10 17.11
N ASP A 466 -5.42 -38.82 16.00
CA ASP A 466 -6.01 -38.92 14.66
C ASP A 466 -6.12 -40.38 14.18
N PRO A 467 -6.87 -40.65 13.09
CA PRO A 467 -7.00 -42.00 12.54
C PRO A 467 -5.67 -42.66 12.13
N ASP A 468 -4.62 -41.85 11.89
CA ASP A 468 -3.27 -42.32 11.56
C ASP A 468 -2.41 -42.58 12.81
N GLY A 469 -2.95 -42.32 14.01
CA GLY A 469 -2.32 -42.56 15.31
C GLY A 469 -1.38 -41.43 15.74
N GLN A 470 -1.52 -40.24 15.17
CA GLN A 470 -0.74 -39.07 15.53
C GLN A 470 -1.48 -38.23 16.57
N TRP A 471 -0.72 -37.71 17.54
CA TRP A 471 -1.27 -36.95 18.66
C TRP A 471 -1.29 -35.47 18.34
N TRP A 472 -2.34 -34.80 18.79
CA TRP A 472 -2.57 -33.37 18.63
C TRP A 472 -2.91 -32.75 19.98
N ILE A 473 -2.54 -31.48 20.16
CA ILE A 473 -2.86 -30.67 21.33
C ILE A 473 -3.46 -29.35 20.90
N GLU A 474 -4.48 -28.91 21.61
CA GLU A 474 -5.07 -27.59 21.42
C GLU A 474 -4.24 -26.53 22.16
N MET A 475 -3.74 -25.54 21.42
CA MET A 475 -3.04 -24.36 21.94
C MET A 475 -3.67 -23.11 21.34
N ASP A 476 -4.12 -22.19 22.20
CA ASP A 476 -4.71 -20.91 21.80
C ASP A 476 -5.88 -21.03 20.80
N GLY A 477 -6.65 -22.13 20.86
CA GLY A 477 -7.81 -22.39 20.00
C GLY A 477 -7.49 -23.19 18.73
N GLU A 478 -6.21 -23.47 18.47
CA GLU A 478 -5.77 -24.22 17.28
C GLU A 478 -5.18 -25.58 17.65
N TRP A 479 -5.46 -26.59 16.81
CA TRP A 479 -4.89 -27.93 16.98
C TRP A 479 -3.50 -28.00 16.37
N THR A 480 -2.50 -28.14 17.24
CA THR A 480 -1.12 -28.33 16.83
C THR A 480 -0.70 -29.79 17.01
N GLN A 481 -0.03 -30.34 16.00
CA GLN A 481 0.48 -31.70 16.05
C GLN A 481 1.54 -31.85 17.14
N TRP A 482 1.34 -32.79 18.05
CA TRP A 482 2.27 -33.16 19.10
C TRP A 482 3.34 -34.10 18.51
N GLY A 483 4.55 -33.56 18.33
CA GLY A 483 5.68 -34.22 17.68
C GLY A 483 6.24 -35.46 18.39
#